data_AF-A0A920BK32-F1
#
_entry.id   AF-A0A920BK32-F1
#
_cell.length_a   1.000
_cell.length_b   1.000
_cell.length_c   1.000
_cell.angle_alpha   90.00
_cell.angle_beta   90.00
_cell.angle_gamma   90.00
#
_symmetry.space_group_name_H-M   'P 1'
#
loop_
_entity.id
_entity.type
_entity.pdbx_description
1 polymer ?
#
loop_
_entity_poly.entity_id
_entity_poly.type
_entity_poly.pdbx_seq_one_letter_code
_entity_poly.pdbx_strand_id
1 'polypeptide(L)'
;MLTAANMALSLNPMLTQGSIHALTAHGDQEQKLAWLPKLITGEWAGTMNLTEPQAGSDVGALTTKAELQDDGTYKITGQKIYITWGEHDLTENIVHLVLARTPDAPPGTKGISLFIVPNSLSTMMEALAKRTISNACPLNTS
;
A
#
# COMPACT_ATOMS: atom_id res chain seq x y z
N MET A 1 -23.00 10.86 -4.82
CA MET A 1 -24.23 10.09 -4.51
C MET A 1 -24.01 9.08 -3.40
N LEU A 2 -23.02 8.17 -3.47
CA LEU A 2 -22.77 7.17 -2.42
C LEU A 2 -22.32 7.77 -1.06
N THR A 3 -21.43 8.77 -1.10
CA THR A 3 -20.90 9.46 0.09
C THR A 3 -21.97 10.13 0.95
N ALA A 4 -23.04 10.64 0.32
CA ALA A 4 -24.15 11.28 1.02
C ALA A 4 -25.09 10.26 1.71
N ALA A 5 -25.19 9.05 1.15
CA ALA A 5 -26.02 7.98 1.70
C ALA A 5 -25.30 7.20 2.80
N ASN A 6 -24.01 6.90 2.61
CA ASN A 6 -23.18 6.23 3.62
C ASN A 6 -21.70 6.55 3.38
N MET A 7 -21.17 7.47 4.19
CA MET A 7 -19.77 7.88 4.10
C MET A 7 -18.82 6.71 4.36
N ALA A 8 -19.04 5.93 5.43
CA ALA A 8 -18.14 4.85 5.82
C ALA A 8 -18.00 3.80 4.72
N LEU A 9 -19.12 3.37 4.14
CA LEU A 9 -19.13 2.42 3.02
C LEU A 9 -18.47 3.01 1.77
N SER A 10 -18.71 4.30 1.48
CA SER A 10 -18.14 4.95 0.29
C SER A 10 -16.61 5.07 0.30
N LEU A 11 -15.98 4.99 1.48
CA LEU A 11 -14.52 5.05 1.59
C LEU A 11 -13.85 3.82 1.00
N ASN A 12 -14.46 2.63 1.05
CA ASN A 12 -13.86 1.41 0.50
C ASN A 12 -13.55 1.53 -1.01
N PRO A 13 -14.54 1.79 -1.90
CA PRO A 13 -14.26 1.93 -3.33
C PRO A 13 -13.37 3.15 -3.63
N MET A 14 -13.42 4.20 -2.81
CA MET A 14 -12.54 5.37 -2.95
C MET A 14 -11.06 5.01 -2.70
N LEU A 15 -10.77 4.26 -1.64
CA LEU A 15 -9.41 3.82 -1.29
C LEU A 15 -8.89 2.78 -2.29
N THR A 16 -9.76 1.87 -2.72
CA THR A 16 -9.46 0.90 -3.78
C THR A 16 -9.09 1.62 -5.08
N GLN A 17 -9.81 2.67 -5.45
CA GLN A 17 -9.47 3.51 -6.61
C GLN A 17 -8.10 4.20 -6.46
N GLY A 18 -7.77 4.69 -5.26
CA GLY A 18 -6.44 5.23 -4.97
C GLY A 18 -5.33 4.20 -5.16
N SER A 19 -5.59 2.95 -4.76
CA SER A 19 -4.65 1.84 -4.93
C SER A 19 -4.47 1.45 -6.39
N ILE A 20 -5.57 1.39 -7.17
CA ILE A 20 -5.55 1.20 -8.62
C ILE A 20 -4.72 2.29 -9.30
N HIS A 21 -4.89 3.55 -8.90
CA HIS A 21 -4.16 4.67 -9.49
C HIS A 21 -2.64 4.55 -9.22
N ALA A 22 -2.25 4.30 -7.97
CA ALA A 22 -0.84 4.14 -7.60
C ALA A 22 -0.19 2.98 -8.36
N LEU A 23 -0.88 1.84 -8.45
CA LEU A 23 -0.39 0.67 -9.15
C LEU A 23 -0.33 0.87 -10.67
N THR A 24 -1.30 1.57 -11.25
CA THR A 24 -1.31 1.88 -12.69
C THR A 24 -0.14 2.79 -13.04
N ALA A 25 0.10 3.82 -12.23
CA ALA A 25 1.17 4.80 -12.46
C ALA A 25 2.57 4.21 -12.26
N HIS A 26 2.75 3.35 -11.25
CA HIS A 26 4.10 2.98 -10.80
C HIS A 26 4.40 1.47 -10.79
N GLY A 27 3.38 0.62 -10.88
CA GLY A 27 3.58 -0.83 -10.91
C GLY A 27 4.28 -1.30 -12.18
N ASP A 28 5.10 -2.34 -12.04
CA ASP A 28 5.62 -3.07 -13.19
C ASP A 28 4.51 -3.88 -13.89
N GLN A 29 4.82 -4.47 -15.04
CA GLN A 29 3.84 -5.21 -15.83
C GLN A 29 3.30 -6.45 -15.10
N GLU A 30 4.15 -7.14 -14.34
CA GLU A 30 3.77 -8.34 -13.60
C GLU A 30 2.79 -7.98 -12.46
N GLN A 31 3.10 -6.94 -11.69
CA GLN A 31 2.25 -6.38 -10.66
C GLN A 31 0.91 -5.91 -11.24
N LYS A 32 0.93 -5.19 -12.36
CA LYS A 32 -0.30 -4.73 -13.01
C LYS A 32 -1.22 -5.90 -13.39
N LEU A 33 -0.66 -6.94 -14.00
CA LEU A 33 -1.43 -8.13 -14.41
C LEU A 33 -1.94 -8.92 -13.20
N ALA A 34 -1.16 -8.98 -12.12
CA ALA A 34 -1.50 -9.71 -10.91
C ALA A 34 -2.63 -9.04 -10.11
N TRP A 35 -2.56 -7.71 -9.91
CA TRP A 35 -3.39 -7.02 -8.91
C TRP A 35 -4.51 -6.15 -9.52
N LEU A 36 -4.30 -5.49 -10.67
CA LEU A 36 -5.30 -4.56 -11.22
C LEU A 36 -6.63 -5.21 -11.57
N PRO A 37 -6.69 -6.40 -12.23
CA PRO A 37 -7.98 -6.98 -12.59
C PRO A 37 -8.89 -7.19 -11.37
N LYS A 38 -8.33 -7.69 -10.25
CA LYS A 38 -9.05 -7.98 -9.02
C LYS A 38 -9.50 -6.72 -8.26
N LEU A 39 -8.68 -5.66 -8.29
CA LEU A 39 -9.04 -4.38 -7.69
C LEU A 39 -10.11 -3.66 -8.52
N ILE A 40 -10.03 -3.71 -9.86
CA ILE A 40 -10.98 -3.05 -10.77
C ILE A 40 -12.36 -3.71 -10.72
N THR A 41 -12.41 -5.04 -10.64
CA THR A 41 -13.69 -5.77 -10.49
C THR A 41 -14.31 -5.62 -9.11
N GLY A 42 -13.55 -5.14 -8.12
CA GLY A 42 -13.97 -5.07 -6.73
C GLY A 42 -13.96 -6.43 -6.01
N GLU A 43 -13.35 -7.45 -6.61
CA GLU A 43 -13.14 -8.75 -5.95
C GLU A 43 -12.23 -8.58 -4.73
N TRP A 44 -11.22 -7.70 -4.85
CA TRP A 44 -10.32 -7.30 -3.77
C TRP A 44 -10.46 -5.80 -3.46
N ALA A 45 -10.25 -5.45 -2.21
CA ALA A 45 -10.19 -4.06 -1.77
C ALA A 45 -8.73 -3.55 -1.71
N GLY A 46 -8.55 -2.23 -1.76
CA GLY A 46 -7.25 -1.57 -1.58
C GLY A 46 -7.26 -0.59 -0.41
N THR A 47 -6.13 -0.49 0.29
CA THR A 47 -5.94 0.47 1.39
C THR A 47 -4.52 1.02 1.45
N MET A 48 -4.36 2.17 2.10
CA MET A 48 -3.14 2.97 2.11
C MET A 48 -2.58 3.05 3.53
N ASN A 49 -1.32 2.61 3.72
CA ASN A 49 -0.70 2.41 5.02
C ASN A 49 0.50 3.35 5.21
N LEU A 50 0.22 4.58 5.63
CA LEU A 50 1.20 5.67 5.72
C LEU A 50 1.64 5.94 7.16
N THR A 51 0.69 6.29 8.02
CA THR A 51 0.89 6.91 9.34
C THR A 51 1.40 5.92 10.39
N GLU A 52 2.32 6.39 11.23
CA GLU A 52 2.84 5.69 12.41
C GLU A 52 2.55 6.52 13.67
N PRO A 53 2.54 5.93 14.88
CA PRO A 53 2.28 6.66 16.13
C PRO A 53 3.10 7.94 16.32
N GLN A 54 4.35 7.91 15.85
CA GLN A 54 5.30 9.02 15.92
C GLN A 54 5.43 9.81 14.61
N ALA A 55 4.74 9.41 13.53
CA ALA A 55 4.87 10.00 12.19
C ALA A 55 3.49 10.16 11.52
N GLY A 56 2.86 11.32 11.77
CA GLY A 56 1.57 11.74 11.21
C GLY A 56 1.74 12.64 9.97
N SER A 57 1.78 13.96 10.18
CA SER A 57 1.99 14.94 9.10
C SER A 57 3.39 14.86 8.50
N ASP A 58 4.40 14.47 9.29
CA ASP A 58 5.75 14.17 8.81
C ASP A 58 5.89 12.67 8.52
N VAL A 59 5.44 12.26 7.33
CA VAL A 59 5.65 10.88 6.84
C VAL A 59 7.13 10.54 6.66
N GLY A 60 8.00 11.56 6.54
CA GLY A 60 9.46 11.42 6.45
C GLY A 60 10.10 10.78 7.68
N ALA A 61 9.46 10.90 8.84
CA ALA A 61 9.90 10.36 10.13
C ALA A 61 9.47 8.90 10.37
N LEU A 62 8.89 8.23 9.38
CA LEU A 62 8.49 6.83 9.52
C LEU A 62 9.69 5.91 9.80
N THR A 63 9.43 4.87 10.58
CA THR A 63 10.42 3.90 11.06
C THR A 63 10.18 2.48 10.54
N THR A 64 9.05 2.23 9.87
CA THR A 64 8.78 0.94 9.22
C THR A 64 9.90 0.59 8.25
N LYS A 65 10.47 -0.60 8.41
CA LYS A 65 11.60 -1.11 7.63
C LYS A 65 11.14 -2.09 6.56
N ALA A 66 11.87 -2.13 5.46
CA ALA A 66 11.71 -3.10 4.38
C ALA A 66 13.05 -3.79 4.10
N GLU A 67 13.20 -5.04 4.53
CA GLU A 67 14.43 -5.82 4.38
C GLU A 67 14.33 -6.76 3.18
N LEU A 68 15.26 -6.64 2.22
CA LEU A 68 15.33 -7.52 1.05
C LEU A 68 15.58 -8.97 1.49
N GLN A 69 14.83 -9.91 0.92
CA GLN A 69 14.95 -11.35 1.15
C GLN A 69 15.66 -12.02 -0.04
N ASP A 70 16.10 -13.26 0.15
CA ASP A 70 16.86 -14.03 -0.85
C ASP A 70 16.06 -14.32 -2.14
N ASP A 71 14.73 -14.34 -2.06
CA ASP A 71 13.80 -14.53 -3.18
C ASP A 71 13.48 -13.23 -3.95
N GLY A 72 14.10 -12.11 -3.56
CA GLY A 72 13.91 -10.79 -4.18
C GLY A 72 12.71 -10.01 -3.65
N THR A 73 12.00 -10.54 -2.64
CA THR A 73 10.87 -9.87 -1.98
C THR A 73 11.35 -9.07 -0.76
N TYR A 74 10.45 -8.30 -0.15
CA TYR A 74 10.77 -7.49 1.03
C TYR A 74 9.97 -7.94 2.24
N LYS A 75 10.65 -8.07 3.37
CA LYS A 75 10.04 -8.25 4.68
C LYS A 75 9.78 -6.88 5.30
N ILE A 76 8.51 -6.55 5.49
CA ILE A 76 8.10 -5.28 6.09
C ILE A 76 7.93 -5.47 7.60
N THR A 77 8.60 -4.64 8.41
CA THR A 77 8.47 -4.64 9.87
C THR A 77 8.22 -3.24 10.37
N GLY A 78 7.09 -3.04 11.05
CA GLY A 78 6.69 -1.75 11.62
C GLY A 78 5.25 -1.77 12.11
N GLN A 79 4.77 -0.64 12.61
CA GLN A 79 3.41 -0.46 13.07
C GLN A 79 2.77 0.75 12.39
N LYS A 80 1.64 0.52 11.73
CA LYS A 80 0.84 1.55 11.09
C LYS A 80 -0.45 1.78 11.88
N ILE A 81 -0.93 3.02 11.91
CA ILE A 81 -2.17 3.40 12.62
C ILE A 81 -3.09 4.22 11.72
N TYR A 82 -4.38 4.28 12.11
CA TYR A 82 -5.43 4.99 11.36
C TYR A 82 -5.64 4.49 9.93
N ILE A 83 -5.53 3.16 9.74
CA ILE A 83 -5.70 2.51 8.45
C ILE A 83 -7.18 2.32 8.18
N THR A 84 -7.72 3.20 7.34
CA THR A 84 -9.13 3.15 6.96
C THR A 84 -9.36 1.91 6.09
N TRP A 85 -10.39 1.12 6.42
CA TRP A 85 -10.64 -0.17 5.75
C TRP A 85 -9.42 -1.11 5.79
N GLY A 86 -8.62 -1.03 6.87
CA GLY A 86 -7.41 -1.84 7.03
C GLY A 86 -7.68 -3.33 7.24
N GLU A 87 -8.87 -3.73 7.65
CA GLU A 87 -9.29 -5.14 7.77
C GLU A 87 -10.81 -5.22 7.67
N HIS A 88 -11.33 -6.25 6.99
CA HIS A 88 -12.75 -6.57 6.87
C HIS A 88 -12.99 -7.89 6.12
N ASP A 89 -14.18 -8.46 6.28
CA ASP A 89 -14.60 -9.72 5.64
C ASP A 89 -15.39 -9.55 4.33
N LEU A 90 -15.60 -8.31 3.85
CA LEU A 90 -16.38 -8.04 2.62
C LEU A 90 -15.71 -8.46 1.30
N THR A 91 -14.40 -8.72 1.29
CA THR A 91 -13.65 -9.12 0.09
C THR A 91 -12.68 -10.25 0.44
N GLU A 92 -12.34 -11.09 -0.54
CA GLU A 92 -11.42 -12.22 -0.31
C GLU A 92 -9.99 -11.81 0.04
N ASN A 93 -9.57 -10.61 -0.39
CA ASN A 93 -8.25 -10.08 -0.09
C ASN A 93 -8.28 -8.55 -0.01
N ILE A 94 -7.36 -8.01 0.79
CA ILE A 94 -7.13 -6.57 0.93
C ILE A 94 -5.68 -6.32 0.53
N VAL A 95 -5.48 -5.42 -0.43
CA VAL A 95 -4.16 -5.02 -0.91
C VAL A 95 -3.71 -3.79 -0.13
N HIS A 96 -2.74 -3.99 0.76
CA HIS A 96 -2.15 -2.90 1.55
C HIS A 96 -0.98 -2.28 0.80
N LEU A 97 -1.09 -0.99 0.49
CA LEU A 97 0.01 -0.21 -0.02
C LEU A 97 0.75 0.44 1.16
N VAL A 98 1.90 -0.12 1.52
CA VAL A 98 2.64 0.23 2.75
C VAL A 98 3.86 1.09 2.43
N LEU A 99 4.00 2.22 3.16
CA LEU A 99 5.22 3.02 3.14
C LEU A 99 6.26 2.45 4.11
N ALA A 100 7.43 2.11 3.59
CA ALA A 100 8.54 1.60 4.38
C ALA A 100 9.90 2.07 3.82
N ARG A 101 10.93 1.99 4.65
CA ARG A 101 12.30 2.39 4.30
C ARG A 101 13.21 1.17 4.19
N THR A 102 13.96 1.07 3.09
CA THR A 102 15.03 0.06 2.97
C THR A 102 16.25 0.48 3.80
N PRO A 103 17.05 -0.45 4.34
CA PRO A 103 18.21 -0.13 5.18
C PRO A 103 19.17 0.92 4.58
N ASP A 104 19.36 0.89 3.25
CA ASP A 104 20.30 1.77 2.54
C ASP A 104 19.67 3.10 2.06
N ALA A 105 18.41 3.36 2.39
CA ALA A 105 17.72 4.53 1.87
C ALA A 105 18.04 5.80 2.67
N PRO A 106 18.19 6.97 2.00
CA PRO A 106 18.52 8.23 2.65
C PRO A 106 17.43 8.65 3.66
N PRO A 107 17.76 9.49 4.67
CA PRO A 107 16.78 10.03 5.60
C PRO A 107 15.70 10.89 4.90
N GLY A 108 14.56 11.06 5.57
CA GLY A 108 13.44 11.86 5.07
C GLY A 108 12.60 11.13 4.01
N THR A 109 11.77 11.89 3.30
CA THR A 109 10.74 11.37 2.38
C THR A 109 11.31 10.70 1.13
N LYS A 110 12.49 11.14 0.67
CA LYS A 110 13.17 10.57 -0.50
C LYS A 110 13.58 9.10 -0.31
N GLY A 111 13.80 8.67 0.93
CA GLY A 111 14.15 7.27 1.23
C GLY A 111 12.95 6.34 1.40
N ILE A 112 11.73 6.84 1.28
CA ILE A 112 10.53 6.04 1.46
C ILE A 112 10.18 5.36 0.14
N SER A 113 9.86 4.08 0.23
CA SER A 113 9.35 3.27 -0.88
C SER A 113 7.95 2.77 -0.58
N LEU A 114 7.19 2.52 -1.63
CA LEU A 114 5.85 1.93 -1.54
C LEU A 114 5.94 0.43 -1.84
N PHE A 115 5.28 -0.38 -1.01
CA PHE A 115 5.26 -1.83 -1.12
C PHE A 115 3.83 -2.35 -1.18
N ILE A 116 3.59 -3.37 -1.99
CA ILE A 116 2.33 -4.11 -2.03
C ILE A 116 2.42 -5.25 -1.03
N VAL A 117 1.51 -5.28 -0.06
CA VAL A 117 1.40 -6.34 0.95
C VAL A 117 -0.05 -6.86 0.95
N PRO A 118 -0.33 -8.10 0.53
CA PRO A 118 -1.68 -8.65 0.66
C PRO A 118 -1.96 -9.10 2.10
N ASN A 119 -3.23 -9.12 2.46
CA ASN A 119 -3.68 -9.64 3.75
C ASN A 119 -3.51 -11.18 3.83
N SER A 120 -3.85 -11.90 2.75
CA SER A 120 -3.62 -13.34 2.67
C SER A 120 -2.60 -13.73 1.60
N LEU A 121 -1.64 -14.57 2.02
CA LEU A 121 -0.66 -15.22 1.13
C LEU A 121 -1.26 -16.41 0.36
N SER A 122 -2.45 -16.89 0.73
CA SER A 122 -3.05 -18.09 0.11
C SER A 122 -3.58 -17.83 -1.30
N THR A 123 -3.88 -16.58 -1.64
CA THR A 123 -4.60 -16.21 -2.87
C THR A 123 -3.68 -15.83 -4.02
N MET A 124 -2.36 -15.80 -3.80
CA MET A 124 -1.36 -15.69 -4.85
C MET A 124 -0.03 -16.27 -4.34
N MET A 125 0.55 -17.20 -5.10
CA MET A 125 1.84 -17.83 -4.85
C MET A 125 2.88 -16.80 -4.34
N GLU A 126 3.32 -16.94 -3.08
CA GLU A 126 4.41 -16.19 -2.42
C GLU A 126 4.35 -14.66 -2.53
N ALA A 127 3.28 -14.04 -2.05
CA ALA A 127 3.21 -12.59 -2.01
C ALA A 127 3.90 -11.98 -0.77
N LEU A 128 5.22 -12.15 -0.69
CA LEU A 128 6.05 -11.27 0.13
C LEU A 128 6.16 -9.90 -0.56
N ALA A 129 6.39 -8.84 0.22
CA ALA A 129 6.13 -7.48 -0.24
C ALA A 129 6.99 -7.11 -1.46
N LYS A 130 6.37 -6.81 -2.60
CA LYS A 130 7.09 -6.34 -3.79
C LYS A 130 7.20 -4.82 -3.75
N ARG A 131 8.40 -4.31 -4.00
CA ARG A 131 8.67 -2.86 -4.08
C ARG A 131 8.04 -2.31 -5.37
N THR A 132 7.13 -1.36 -5.22
CA THR A 132 6.39 -0.74 -6.34
C THR A 132 7.02 0.60 -6.74
N ILE A 133 7.56 1.35 -5.78
CA ILE A 133 8.16 2.67 -6.03
C ILE A 133 9.51 2.74 -5.34
N SER A 134 10.57 3.13 -6.06
CA SER A 134 11.93 3.26 -5.52
C SER A 134 12.30 4.63 -4.93
N ASN A 135 11.46 5.65 -5.12
CA ASN A 135 11.55 6.94 -4.45
C ASN A 135 10.12 7.48 -4.39
N ALA A 136 9.53 7.62 -3.20
CA ALA A 136 8.20 8.22 -3.06
C ALA A 136 8.18 9.52 -3.88
N CYS A 137 7.30 9.52 -4.88
CA CYS A 137 7.05 10.63 -5.80
C CYS A 137 7.07 11.96 -5.01
N PRO A 138 7.68 13.04 -5.53
CA PRO A 138 7.59 14.33 -4.87
C PRO A 138 6.11 14.67 -4.77
N LEU A 139 5.54 14.56 -3.57
CA LEU A 139 4.31 15.23 -3.22
C LEU A 139 4.63 16.72 -3.34
N ASN A 140 4.53 17.22 -4.56
CA ASN A 140 4.78 18.59 -4.92
C ASN A 140 3.70 19.40 -4.21
N THR A 141 4.08 20.02 -3.11
CA THR A 141 3.35 21.13 -2.51
C THR A 141 3.36 22.26 -3.53
N SER A 142 2.27 22.36 -4.29
CA SER A 142 1.81 23.60 -4.93
C SER A 142 0.61 24.10 -4.15
#